data_AF-A0A484N2P8-F1
#
_entry.id   AF-A0A484N2P8-F1
#
_cell.length_a   1.000
_cell.length_b   1.000
_cell.length_c   1.000
_cell.angle_alpha   90.00
_cell.angle_beta   90.00
_cell.angle_gamma   90.00
#
_symmetry.space_group_name_H-M   'P 1'
#
loop_
_entity.id
_entity.type
_entity.pdbx_description
1 polymer ?
#
loop_
_entity_poly.entity_id
_entity_poly.type
_entity_poly.pdbx_seq_one_letter_code
_entity_poly.pdbx_strand_id
1 'polypeptide(L)'
;MMDSSSNESITISLLHNDQPHQKPFPPNNPKTKKLKTLIFFALVVLVTTLFIAAGTIITSPSSLKRNDTPRLSASAQYYYCNLTPHDELCFAAMSSTVNATAFRSNPALIFSTALRAAFEELNNTATSLTKALDRSNASHKPLGARLALSRCQSLVHNSMSRVNESVGLLGVDSSSMGGLTFEEAGAIGVGMRFAARCVGKCLLGLKEVGGEDDEEMGVEKAHKHIVNAMWLFRRRESILLDVYGPPLMIETDHYYNYPVEYRFLVCMYSLGYLFIGLLYCAIWRSK
;
A
#
# COMPACT_ATOMS: atom_id res chain seq x y z
N MET A 1 -22.63 0.89 -66.12
CA MET A 1 -22.27 0.56 -67.52
C MET A 1 -20.85 0.06 -67.46
N MET A 2 -20.68 -1.27 -67.54
CA MET A 2 -20.17 -1.98 -68.73
C MET A 2 -18.62 -1.95 -68.75
N ASP A 3 -17.88 -3.04 -68.89
CA ASP A 3 -18.23 -4.44 -69.08
C ASP A 3 -16.95 -5.30 -69.05
N SER A 4 -17.14 -6.62 -68.91
CA SER A 4 -16.44 -7.71 -69.62
C SER A 4 -14.93 -7.94 -69.33
N SER A 5 -14.51 -9.03 -68.68
CA SER A 5 -14.48 -10.45 -69.11
C SER A 5 -13.49 -10.75 -70.22
N SER A 6 -12.54 -11.66 -69.94
CA SER A 6 -12.14 -12.72 -70.87
C SER A 6 -11.22 -13.73 -70.16
N ASN A 7 -11.77 -14.92 -69.94
CA ASN A 7 -11.01 -16.18 -69.87
C ASN A 7 -10.47 -16.50 -71.26
N GLU A 8 -9.31 -17.17 -71.34
CA GLU A 8 -9.14 -18.28 -72.28
C GLU A 8 -7.99 -19.22 -71.88
N SER A 9 -8.35 -20.49 -71.79
CA SER A 9 -7.48 -21.65 -71.63
C SER A 9 -6.91 -22.08 -72.98
N ILE A 10 -5.67 -22.58 -73.04
CA ILE A 10 -5.29 -23.58 -74.05
C ILE A 10 -4.39 -24.65 -73.41
N THR A 11 -4.83 -25.89 -73.59
CA THR A 11 -4.24 -27.19 -73.24
C THR A 11 -3.39 -27.71 -74.41
N ILE A 12 -2.67 -28.84 -74.19
CA ILE A 12 -2.16 -29.86 -75.13
C ILE A 12 -0.62 -29.86 -75.22
N SER A 13 0.15 -30.95 -75.23
CA SER A 13 0.09 -32.36 -74.80
C SER A 13 1.46 -32.97 -75.18
N LEU A 14 1.96 -33.91 -74.36
CA LEU A 14 2.77 -35.09 -74.72
C LEU A 14 3.99 -34.98 -75.67
N LEU A 15 5.18 -35.36 -75.17
CA LEU A 15 5.88 -36.54 -75.71
C LEU A 15 6.88 -37.19 -74.75
N HIS A 16 6.79 -38.51 -74.79
CA HIS A 16 7.52 -39.62 -74.19
C HIS A 16 9.05 -39.58 -74.45
N ASN A 17 9.88 -40.01 -73.48
CA ASN A 17 11.05 -40.86 -73.80
C ASN A 17 11.61 -41.61 -72.58
N ASP A 18 12.13 -42.80 -72.87
CA ASP A 18 12.44 -43.95 -72.00
C ASP A 18 13.68 -43.86 -71.07
N GLN A 19 13.63 -44.74 -70.06
CA GLN A 19 14.61 -45.36 -69.12
C GLN A 19 16.13 -45.46 -69.50
N PRO A 20 17.07 -45.99 -68.66
CA PRO A 20 17.04 -46.43 -67.23
C PRO A 20 18.33 -46.13 -66.36
N HIS A 21 18.28 -46.55 -65.08
CA HIS A 21 19.38 -46.93 -64.16
C HIS A 21 20.45 -45.91 -63.67
N GLN A 22 20.39 -45.55 -62.38
CA GLN A 22 21.41 -45.90 -61.35
C GLN A 22 21.02 -45.36 -59.94
N LYS A 23 21.03 -46.24 -58.94
CA LYS A 23 21.17 -45.93 -57.50
C LYS A 23 22.69 -45.94 -57.17
N PRO A 24 23.18 -45.48 -55.99
CA PRO A 24 22.57 -44.67 -54.91
C PRO A 24 23.51 -43.52 -54.43
N PHE A 25 23.04 -42.61 -53.56
CA PHE A 25 23.69 -42.13 -52.31
C PHE A 25 22.89 -40.93 -51.75
N PRO A 26 22.69 -40.82 -50.43
CA PRO A 26 21.82 -39.80 -49.84
C PRO A 26 22.57 -38.47 -49.65
N PRO A 27 21.99 -37.31 -50.00
CA PRO A 27 22.47 -36.05 -49.49
C PRO A 27 21.98 -35.88 -48.05
N ASN A 28 22.92 -35.99 -47.11
CA ASN A 28 22.74 -35.61 -45.72
C ASN A 28 22.18 -34.19 -45.63
N ASN A 29 20.90 -34.07 -45.26
CA ASN A 29 20.26 -32.79 -44.96
C ASN A 29 20.89 -32.18 -43.69
N PRO A 30 21.57 -31.03 -43.76
CA PRO A 30 22.17 -30.39 -42.57
C PRO A 30 21.14 -29.68 -41.68
N LYS A 31 19.84 -29.67 -42.04
CA LYS A 31 18.78 -28.92 -41.35
C LYS A 31 18.39 -29.50 -39.98
N THR A 32 18.71 -30.77 -39.68
CA THR A 32 18.31 -31.42 -38.40
C THR A 32 19.25 -31.13 -37.24
N LYS A 33 20.47 -30.61 -37.48
CA LYS A 33 21.43 -30.30 -36.40
C LYS A 33 21.08 -29.02 -35.64
N LYS A 34 20.47 -28.02 -36.31
CA LYS A 34 20.08 -26.74 -35.70
C LYS A 34 18.87 -26.89 -34.75
N LEU A 35 17.88 -27.71 -35.11
CA LEU A 35 16.69 -27.94 -34.28
C LEU A 35 17.02 -28.70 -32.99
N LYS A 36 17.89 -29.71 -33.06
CA LYS A 36 18.35 -30.45 -31.87
C LYS A 36 19.09 -29.55 -30.88
N THR A 37 19.86 -28.59 -31.38
CA THR A 37 20.59 -27.63 -30.53
C THR A 37 19.61 -26.69 -29.82
N LEU A 38 18.57 -26.20 -30.51
CA LEU A 38 17.57 -25.32 -29.93
C LEU A 38 16.71 -26.01 -28.86
N ILE A 39 16.29 -27.26 -29.12
CA ILE A 39 15.55 -28.08 -28.14
C ILE A 39 16.42 -28.33 -26.90
N PHE A 40 17.71 -28.63 -27.09
CA PHE A 40 18.64 -28.83 -25.98
C PHE A 40 18.77 -27.58 -25.10
N PHE A 41 18.93 -26.39 -25.69
CA PHE A 41 18.99 -25.14 -24.93
C PHE A 41 17.69 -24.83 -24.18
N ALA A 42 16.53 -25.03 -24.82
CA ALA A 42 15.23 -24.84 -24.16
C ALA A 42 15.06 -25.79 -22.94
N LEU A 43 15.53 -27.04 -23.08
CA LEU A 43 15.44 -28.04 -22.04
C LEU A 43 16.39 -27.74 -20.86
N VAL A 44 17.60 -27.25 -21.15
CA VAL A 44 18.55 -26.80 -20.11
C VAL A 44 17.99 -25.63 -19.32
N VAL A 45 17.41 -24.62 -19.99
CA VAL A 45 16.79 -23.47 -19.31
C VAL A 45 15.64 -23.92 -18.40
N LEU A 46 14.74 -24.76 -18.92
CA LEU A 46 13.61 -25.31 -18.14
C LEU A 46 14.10 -26.05 -16.89
N VAL A 47 15.10 -26.92 -17.04
CA VAL A 47 15.67 -27.70 -15.94
C VAL A 47 16.34 -26.79 -14.90
N THR A 48 17.12 -25.79 -15.33
CA THR A 48 17.73 -24.83 -14.40
C THR A 48 16.70 -24.02 -13.62
N THR A 49 15.58 -23.61 -14.25
CA THR A 49 14.51 -22.89 -13.53
C THR A 49 13.80 -23.78 -12.50
N LEU A 50 13.60 -25.07 -12.77
CA LEU A 50 13.00 -26.02 -11.84
C LEU A 50 13.91 -26.29 -10.63
N PHE A 51 15.22 -26.44 -10.84
CA PHE A 51 16.17 -26.67 -9.74
C PHE A 51 16.30 -25.45 -8.81
N ILE A 52 16.26 -24.22 -9.35
CA ILE A 52 16.28 -23.00 -8.53
C ILE A 52 14.99 -22.87 -7.72
N ALA A 53 13.83 -23.16 -8.32
CA ALA A 53 12.54 -23.16 -7.62
C ALA A 53 12.43 -24.25 -6.54
N ALA A 54 13.05 -25.42 -6.74
CA ALA A 54 13.10 -26.48 -5.74
C ALA A 54 14.09 -26.17 -4.59
N GLY A 55 15.22 -25.51 -4.90
CA GLY A 55 16.24 -25.13 -3.91
C GLY A 55 15.75 -24.13 -2.87
N THR A 56 14.78 -23.29 -3.22
CA THR A 56 14.15 -22.34 -2.28
C THR A 56 13.17 -22.97 -1.31
N ILE A 57 12.73 -24.22 -1.53
CA ILE A 57 11.74 -24.91 -0.68
C ILE A 57 12.41 -25.72 0.44
N ILE A 58 13.68 -26.13 0.28
CA ILE A 58 14.33 -27.12 1.16
C ILE A 58 15.18 -26.51 2.30
N THR A 59 15.41 -25.19 2.31
CA THR A 59 16.11 -24.54 3.43
C THR A 59 15.14 -23.90 4.43
N SER A 60 14.34 -24.75 5.09
CA SER A 60 13.71 -24.40 6.37
C SER A 60 14.61 -24.90 7.50
N PRO A 61 15.38 -24.05 8.20
CA PRO A 61 16.03 -24.47 9.42
C PRO A 61 14.97 -24.64 10.52
N SER A 62 14.83 -25.88 10.96
CA SER A 62 14.08 -26.27 12.14
C SER A 62 14.70 -25.69 13.41
N SER A 63 13.82 -25.21 14.28
CA SER A 63 14.01 -25.02 15.73
C SER A 63 15.22 -24.20 16.22
N LEU A 64 14.97 -22.93 16.54
CA LEU A 64 15.55 -22.33 17.74
C LEU A 64 14.45 -21.69 18.57
N LYS A 65 14.11 -22.37 19.67
CA LYS A 65 13.27 -21.87 20.76
C LYS A 65 14.07 -20.79 21.48
N ARG A 66 13.84 -19.52 21.15
CA ARG A 66 14.49 -18.39 21.83
C ARG A 66 13.46 -17.58 22.61
N ASN A 67 13.55 -17.72 23.94
CA ASN A 67 12.83 -16.93 24.94
C ASN A 67 13.40 -15.50 25.00
N ASP A 68 13.19 -14.70 23.97
CA ASP A 68 13.45 -13.27 24.04
C ASP A 68 12.12 -12.55 23.89
N THR A 69 11.41 -12.38 25.01
CA THR A 69 10.36 -11.37 25.14
C THR A 69 11.07 -10.02 25.11
N PRO A 70 10.92 -9.20 24.05
CA PRO A 70 11.45 -7.86 24.10
C PRO A 70 10.68 -7.11 25.19
N ARG A 71 11.42 -6.40 26.06
CA ARG A 71 10.98 -5.43 27.07
C ARG A 71 10.18 -4.26 26.45
N LEU A 72 9.13 -4.56 25.69
CA LEU A 72 8.45 -3.66 24.77
C LEU A 72 7.14 -3.09 25.34
N SER A 73 7.06 -2.94 26.67
CA SER A 73 5.84 -2.39 27.28
C SER A 73 5.90 -0.85 27.19
N ALA A 74 6.72 -0.15 27.99
CA ALA A 74 6.77 1.32 27.88
C ALA A 74 7.30 1.86 26.52
N SER A 75 8.18 1.11 25.84
CA SER A 75 8.84 1.57 24.61
C SER A 75 7.96 1.53 23.36
N ALA A 76 6.94 0.66 23.30
CA ALA A 76 6.11 0.52 22.10
C ALA A 76 5.19 1.73 21.88
N GLN A 77 4.65 2.30 22.96
CA GLN A 77 3.89 3.56 22.92
C GLN A 77 4.72 4.69 22.32
N TYR A 78 5.92 4.88 22.87
CA TYR A 78 6.86 5.89 22.41
C TYR A 78 7.25 5.66 20.94
N TYR A 79 7.52 4.40 20.59
CA TYR A 79 7.92 4.03 19.23
C TYR A 79 6.88 4.40 18.17
N TYR A 80 5.60 4.08 18.37
CA TYR A 80 4.58 4.41 17.37
C TYR A 80 4.20 5.89 17.37
N CYS A 81 4.25 6.57 18.53
CA CYS A 81 4.00 8.00 18.58
C CYS A 81 5.10 8.84 17.90
N ASN A 82 6.34 8.34 17.86
CA ASN A 82 7.42 8.95 17.07
C ASN A 82 7.18 8.90 15.56
N LEU A 83 6.20 8.11 15.09
CA LEU A 83 5.77 8.12 13.69
C LEU A 83 4.82 9.29 13.37
N THR A 84 4.48 10.10 14.36
CA THR A 84 3.52 11.21 14.24
C THR A 84 4.20 12.57 14.39
N PRO A 85 3.66 13.65 13.78
CA PRO A 85 4.24 14.99 13.91
C PRO A 85 4.08 15.63 15.29
N HIS A 86 3.14 15.13 16.11
CA HIS A 86 2.88 15.64 17.46
C HIS A 86 2.96 14.48 18.46
N ASP A 87 4.13 13.86 18.53
CA ASP A 87 4.47 12.69 19.34
C ASP A 87 4.06 12.84 20.82
N GLU A 88 4.27 13.99 21.44
CA GLU A 88 3.88 14.25 22.84
C GLU A 88 2.37 14.09 23.07
N LEU A 89 1.54 14.64 22.17
CA LEU A 89 0.08 14.52 22.24
C LEU A 89 -0.39 13.10 21.97
N CYS A 90 0.28 12.40 21.04
CA CYS A 90 0.04 10.99 20.82
C CYS A 90 0.36 10.18 22.08
N PHE A 91 1.50 10.42 22.70
CA PHE A 91 1.95 9.69 23.89
C PHE A 91 1.01 9.93 25.07
N ALA A 92 0.60 11.18 25.30
CA ALA A 92 -0.38 11.52 26.34
C ALA A 92 -1.71 10.77 26.14
N ALA A 93 -2.20 10.67 24.91
CA ALA A 93 -3.43 9.93 24.59
C ALA A 93 -3.28 8.42 24.74
N MET A 94 -2.12 7.86 24.40
CA MET A 94 -1.88 6.41 24.44
C MET A 94 -1.61 5.89 25.85
N SER A 95 -0.84 6.65 26.63
CA SER A 95 -0.46 6.29 28.01
C SER A 95 -1.66 6.21 28.96
N SER A 96 -2.71 7.00 28.72
CA SER A 96 -3.93 7.00 29.53
C SER A 96 -4.84 5.79 29.26
N THR A 97 -4.69 5.12 28.11
CA THR A 97 -5.71 4.21 27.58
C THR A 97 -5.24 2.76 27.48
N VAL A 98 -3.96 2.50 27.24
CA VAL A 98 -3.52 1.14 26.85
C VAL A 98 -2.26 0.69 27.58
N ASN A 99 -2.37 -0.40 28.35
CA ASN A 99 -1.21 -1.15 28.83
C ASN A 99 -0.48 -1.77 27.64
N ALA A 100 0.83 -1.62 27.55
CA ALA A 100 1.50 -1.93 26.29
C ALA A 100 1.62 -3.42 25.92
N THR A 101 1.30 -4.33 26.85
CA THR A 101 1.02 -5.74 26.50
C THR A 101 -0.21 -5.88 25.60
N ALA A 102 -1.20 -4.99 25.73
CA ALA A 102 -2.43 -5.02 24.95
C ALA A 102 -2.22 -4.62 23.48
N PHE A 103 -1.23 -3.77 23.17
CA PHE A 103 -0.91 -3.40 21.79
C PHE A 103 -0.40 -4.58 20.97
N ARG A 104 0.41 -5.45 21.58
CA ARG A 104 0.92 -6.66 20.92
C ARG A 104 -0.20 -7.64 20.56
N SER A 105 -1.15 -7.82 21.46
CA SER A 105 -2.29 -8.71 21.22
C SER A 105 -3.33 -8.08 20.29
N ASN A 106 -3.44 -6.75 20.26
CA ASN A 106 -4.43 -6.03 19.47
C ASN A 106 -3.90 -4.65 19.00
N PRO A 107 -3.24 -4.58 17.82
CA PRO A 107 -2.77 -3.32 17.26
C PRO A 107 -3.91 -2.39 16.84
N ALA A 108 -5.17 -2.87 16.75
CA ALA A 108 -6.33 -2.00 16.53
C ALA A 108 -6.50 -0.97 17.65
N LEU A 109 -5.98 -1.27 18.85
CA LEU A 109 -5.98 -0.36 19.99
C LEU A 109 -5.15 0.91 19.74
N ILE A 110 -4.12 0.85 18.91
CA ILE A 110 -3.32 2.05 18.54
C ILE A 110 -4.22 3.01 17.78
N PHE A 111 -4.86 2.51 16.73
CA PHE A 111 -5.67 3.33 15.83
C PHE A 111 -6.97 3.81 16.48
N SER A 112 -7.67 2.93 17.20
CA SER A 112 -8.91 3.29 17.89
C SER A 112 -8.68 4.28 19.02
N THR A 113 -7.59 4.14 19.79
CA THR A 113 -7.21 5.14 20.82
C THR A 113 -6.91 6.49 20.18
N ALA A 114 -6.15 6.52 19.08
CA ALA A 114 -5.84 7.76 18.39
C ALA A 114 -7.10 8.47 17.84
N LEU A 115 -8.04 7.73 17.25
CA LEU A 115 -9.30 8.30 16.77
C LEU A 115 -10.21 8.76 17.91
N ARG A 116 -10.31 8.00 19.01
CA ARG A 116 -11.08 8.40 20.19
C ARG A 116 -10.55 9.69 20.82
N ALA A 117 -9.23 9.80 20.96
CA ALA A 117 -8.60 11.03 21.46
C ALA A 117 -8.91 12.23 20.54
N ALA A 118 -8.85 12.04 19.22
CA ALA A 118 -9.24 13.08 18.26
C ALA A 118 -10.72 13.47 18.37
N PHE A 119 -11.61 12.49 18.56
CA PHE A 119 -13.04 12.72 18.74
C PHE A 119 -13.36 13.46 20.05
N GLU A 120 -12.74 13.06 21.15
CA GLU A 120 -12.91 13.68 22.46
C GLU A 120 -12.47 15.15 22.44
N GLU A 121 -11.30 15.44 21.86
CA GLU A 121 -10.82 16.82 21.73
C GLU A 121 -11.69 17.66 20.80
N LEU A 122 -12.22 17.08 19.73
CA LEU A 122 -13.22 17.76 18.90
C LEU A 122 -14.52 18.07 19.67
N ASN A 123 -14.99 17.15 20.51
CA ASN A 123 -16.18 17.34 21.33
C ASN A 123 -15.98 18.44 22.39
N ASN A 124 -14.81 18.45 23.05
CA ASN A 124 -14.42 19.49 23.99
C ASN A 124 -14.36 20.85 23.29
N THR A 125 -13.77 20.88 22.09
CA THR A 125 -13.69 22.10 21.25
C THR A 125 -15.07 22.59 20.85
N ALA A 126 -15.97 21.70 20.39
CA ALA A 126 -17.34 22.06 20.03
C ALA A 126 -18.11 22.68 21.21
N THR A 127 -17.94 22.11 22.40
CA THR A 127 -18.53 22.64 23.64
C THR A 127 -17.97 24.03 23.96
N SER A 128 -16.65 24.22 23.84
CA SER A 128 -16.00 25.52 24.06
C SER A 128 -16.51 26.58 23.08
N LEU A 129 -16.56 26.26 21.79
CA LEU A 129 -17.07 27.15 20.73
C LEU A 129 -18.53 27.53 20.95
N THR A 130 -19.35 26.61 21.45
CA THR A 130 -20.75 26.89 21.80
C THR A 130 -20.83 27.96 22.89
N LYS A 131 -20.06 27.81 23.97
CA LYS A 131 -19.97 28.81 25.05
C LYS A 131 -19.41 30.14 24.54
N ALA A 132 -18.41 30.12 23.67
CA ALA A 132 -17.84 31.32 23.07
C ALA A 132 -18.87 32.08 22.21
N LEU A 133 -19.65 31.36 21.42
CA LEU A 133 -20.72 31.93 20.60
C LEU A 133 -21.81 32.57 21.46
N ASP A 134 -22.22 31.92 22.55
CA ASP A 134 -23.20 32.46 23.50
C ASP A 134 -22.69 33.75 24.17
N ARG A 135 -21.43 33.74 24.66
CA ARG A 135 -20.77 34.94 25.20
C ARG A 135 -20.68 36.06 24.17
N SER A 136 -20.37 35.71 22.93
CA SER A 136 -20.25 36.64 21.81
C SER A 136 -21.59 37.28 21.45
N ASN A 137 -22.70 36.56 21.59
CA ASN A 137 -24.05 37.07 21.39
C ASN A 137 -24.46 38.04 22.52
N ALA A 138 -24.14 37.72 23.78
CA ALA A 138 -24.43 38.58 24.93
C ALA A 138 -23.60 39.87 24.92
N SER A 139 -22.31 39.78 24.55
CA SER A 139 -21.34 40.87 24.65
C SER A 139 -21.31 41.79 23.43
N HIS A 140 -22.21 41.61 22.45
CA HIS A 140 -22.27 42.41 21.22
C HIS A 140 -20.94 42.49 20.45
N LYS A 141 -20.18 41.38 20.42
CA LYS A 141 -18.94 41.30 19.61
C LYS A 141 -19.23 41.61 18.13
N PRO A 142 -18.22 42.06 17.36
CA PRO A 142 -18.37 42.34 15.93
C PRO A 142 -19.03 41.17 15.18
N LEU A 143 -19.91 41.50 14.23
CA LEU A 143 -20.65 40.51 13.44
C LEU A 143 -19.72 39.49 12.76
N GLY A 144 -18.55 39.93 12.29
CA GLY A 144 -17.54 39.05 11.68
C GLY A 144 -17.05 37.95 12.63
N ALA A 145 -16.75 38.29 13.90
CA ALA A 145 -16.30 37.32 14.90
C ALA A 145 -17.40 36.29 15.22
N ARG A 146 -18.66 36.74 15.34
CA ARG A 146 -19.82 35.85 15.55
C ARG A 146 -20.01 34.86 14.40
N LEU A 147 -19.92 35.35 13.17
CA LEU A 147 -20.03 34.50 11.97
C LEU A 147 -18.87 33.51 11.86
N ALA A 148 -17.64 33.93 12.20
CA ALA A 148 -16.48 33.06 12.22
C ALA A 148 -16.63 31.94 13.27
N LEU A 149 -17.06 32.27 14.50
CA LEU A 149 -17.35 31.28 15.55
C LEU A 149 -18.43 30.29 15.13
N SER A 150 -19.56 30.76 14.60
CA SER A 150 -20.65 29.90 14.12
C SER A 150 -20.20 28.98 12.98
N ARG A 151 -19.44 29.52 12.01
CA ARG A 151 -18.86 28.71 10.92
C ARG A 151 -17.87 27.69 11.45
N CYS A 152 -17.01 28.08 12.40
CA CYS A 152 -16.07 27.17 13.02
C CYS A 152 -16.80 26.01 13.73
N GLN A 153 -17.82 26.32 14.53
CA GLN A 153 -18.64 25.31 15.22
C GLN A 153 -19.20 24.27 14.23
N SER A 154 -19.75 24.73 13.09
CA SER A 154 -20.22 23.84 12.02
C SER A 154 -19.10 22.97 11.43
N LEU A 155 -17.93 23.54 11.16
CA LEU A 155 -16.77 22.81 10.66
C LEU A 155 -16.28 21.75 11.65
N VAL A 156 -16.22 22.07 12.95
CA VAL A 156 -15.84 21.13 14.01
C VAL A 156 -16.86 19.99 14.13
N HIS A 157 -18.17 20.27 14.09
CA HIS A 157 -19.19 19.22 14.08
C HIS A 157 -19.09 18.29 12.86
N ASN A 158 -18.83 18.85 11.67
CA ASN A 158 -18.60 18.05 10.47
C ASN A 158 -17.37 17.14 10.63
N SER A 159 -16.30 17.65 11.23
CA SER A 159 -15.11 16.85 11.57
C SER A 159 -15.43 15.73 12.56
N MET A 160 -16.18 16.02 13.62
CA MET A 160 -16.62 15.02 14.61
C MET A 160 -17.37 13.87 13.94
N SER A 161 -18.32 14.18 13.06
CA SER A 161 -19.10 13.18 12.34
C SER A 161 -18.20 12.22 11.54
N ARG A 162 -17.21 12.76 10.82
CA ARG A 162 -16.26 11.95 10.03
C ARG A 162 -15.29 11.12 10.89
N VAL A 163 -14.82 11.67 12.00
CA VAL A 163 -13.98 10.91 12.94
C VAL A 163 -14.80 9.79 13.58
N ASN A 164 -16.04 10.04 13.97
CA ASN A 164 -16.92 9.03 14.55
C ASN A 164 -17.28 7.92 13.56
N GLU A 165 -17.56 8.26 12.30
CA GLU A 165 -17.73 7.29 11.21
C GLU A 165 -16.48 6.40 11.07
N SER A 166 -15.28 7.01 11.16
CA SER A 166 -14.01 6.27 11.11
C SER A 166 -13.81 5.33 12.31
N VAL A 167 -14.26 5.74 13.50
CA VAL A 167 -14.28 4.86 14.71
C VAL A 167 -15.25 3.70 14.50
N GLY A 168 -16.41 3.94 13.91
CA GLY A 168 -17.38 2.90 13.58
C GLY A 168 -16.82 1.85 12.62
N LEU A 169 -16.09 2.29 11.59
CA LEU A 169 -15.44 1.40 10.61
C LEU A 169 -14.34 0.53 11.22
N LEU A 170 -13.64 0.99 12.26
CA LEU A 170 -12.66 0.14 12.96
C LEU A 170 -13.31 -1.03 13.71
N GLY A 171 -14.59 -0.90 14.08
CA GLY A 171 -15.26 -1.80 15.01
C GLY A 171 -14.79 -1.58 16.45
N VAL A 172 -15.73 -1.53 17.39
CA VAL A 172 -15.43 -1.29 18.82
C VAL A 172 -14.70 -2.50 19.45
N ASP A 173 -14.87 -3.70 18.86
CA ASP A 173 -14.36 -4.98 19.37
C ASP A 173 -13.52 -5.75 18.34
N SER A 174 -13.06 -5.10 17.26
CA SER A 174 -12.23 -5.78 16.28
C SER A 174 -10.87 -6.11 16.90
N SER A 175 -10.73 -7.37 17.32
CA SER A 175 -9.45 -7.97 17.69
C SER A 175 -8.49 -8.09 16.50
N SER A 176 -8.93 -7.72 15.29
CA SER A 176 -8.19 -7.82 14.05
C SER A 176 -8.26 -6.51 13.25
N MET A 177 -7.32 -5.62 13.50
CA MET A 177 -7.01 -4.51 12.56
C MET A 177 -6.64 -5.05 11.17
N GLY A 178 -6.23 -6.32 11.07
CA GLY A 178 -6.02 -7.03 9.80
C GLY A 178 -7.31 -7.29 9.01
N GLY A 179 -8.49 -7.17 9.64
CA GLY A 179 -9.79 -7.39 9.01
C GLY A 179 -10.35 -6.21 8.22
N LEU A 180 -9.77 -5.01 8.37
CA LEU A 180 -10.16 -3.85 7.58
C LEU A 180 -9.84 -4.08 6.10
N THR A 181 -10.88 -4.05 5.28
CA THR A 181 -10.79 -4.06 3.82
C THR A 181 -10.03 -2.82 3.32
N PHE A 182 -9.55 -2.90 2.08
CA PHE A 182 -8.92 -1.76 1.42
C PHE A 182 -9.87 -0.55 1.33
N GLU A 183 -11.15 -0.81 1.07
CA GLU A 183 -12.18 0.23 0.97
C GLU A 183 -12.43 0.94 2.30
N GLU A 184 -12.56 0.19 3.40
CA GLU A 184 -12.77 0.77 4.74
C GLU A 184 -11.55 1.58 5.20
N ALA A 185 -10.33 1.05 4.99
CA ALA A 185 -9.10 1.79 5.30
C ALA A 185 -8.99 3.07 4.47
N GLY A 186 -9.38 3.01 3.19
CA GLY A 186 -9.47 4.18 2.31
C GLY A 186 -10.49 5.21 2.80
N ALA A 187 -11.68 4.76 3.21
CA ALA A 187 -12.74 5.59 3.75
C ALA A 187 -12.30 6.32 5.03
N ILE A 188 -11.67 5.62 5.97
CA ILE A 188 -11.07 6.23 7.17
C ILE A 188 -10.05 7.31 6.77
N GLY A 189 -9.13 7.00 5.84
CA GLY A 189 -8.12 7.94 5.38
C GLY A 189 -8.69 9.19 4.68
N VAL A 190 -9.81 9.06 3.97
CA VAL A 190 -10.55 10.19 3.37
C VAL A 190 -11.26 11.01 4.46
N GLY A 191 -11.97 10.35 5.37
CA GLY A 191 -12.67 10.98 6.49
C GLY A 191 -11.76 11.82 7.36
N MET A 192 -10.59 11.29 7.73
CA MET A 192 -9.60 11.99 8.55
C MET A 192 -8.99 13.21 7.84
N ARG A 193 -8.69 13.10 6.54
CA ARG A 193 -8.21 14.25 5.75
C ARG A 193 -9.26 15.35 5.65
N PHE A 194 -10.52 14.98 5.47
CA PHE A 194 -11.62 15.93 5.47
C PHE A 194 -11.75 16.63 6.82
N ALA A 195 -11.75 15.86 7.92
CA ALA A 195 -11.83 16.39 9.27
C ALA A 195 -10.69 17.38 9.57
N ALA A 196 -9.44 17.01 9.25
CA ALA A 196 -8.29 17.89 9.42
C ALA A 196 -8.45 19.20 8.65
N ARG A 197 -8.90 19.13 7.37
CA ARG A 197 -9.14 20.32 6.55
C ARG A 197 -10.23 21.22 7.14
N CYS A 198 -11.31 20.65 7.65
CA CYS A 198 -12.40 21.41 8.27
C CYS A 198 -11.92 22.14 9.54
N VAL A 199 -11.21 21.46 10.44
CA VAL A 199 -10.65 22.09 11.64
C VAL A 199 -9.60 23.14 11.28
N GLY A 200 -8.72 22.87 10.30
CA GLY A 200 -7.73 23.83 9.82
C GLY A 200 -8.38 25.10 9.24
N LYS A 201 -9.49 24.97 8.50
CA LYS A 201 -10.26 26.14 8.04
C LYS A 201 -10.91 26.92 9.17
N CYS A 202 -11.40 26.24 10.21
CA CYS A 202 -11.87 26.91 11.42
C CYS A 202 -10.71 27.73 12.04
N LEU A 203 -9.56 27.10 12.27
CA LEU A 203 -8.42 27.75 12.93
C LEU A 203 -7.97 29.01 12.19
N LEU A 204 -7.88 28.97 10.87
CA LEU A 204 -7.59 30.14 10.04
C LEU A 204 -8.65 31.22 10.21
N GLY A 205 -9.93 30.85 10.18
CA GLY A 205 -11.03 31.80 10.35
C GLY A 205 -11.07 32.47 11.73
N LEU A 206 -10.68 31.76 12.80
CA LEU A 206 -10.55 32.34 14.14
C LEU A 206 -9.38 33.33 14.20
N LYS A 207 -8.21 32.97 13.64
CA LYS A 207 -7.03 33.83 13.60
C LYS A 207 -7.27 35.12 12.81
N GLU A 208 -8.02 35.04 11.71
CA GLU A 208 -8.36 36.20 10.88
C GLU A 208 -9.24 37.23 11.61
N VAL A 209 -10.08 36.80 12.57
CA VAL A 209 -10.98 37.69 13.30
C VAL A 209 -10.47 38.07 14.70
N GLY A 210 -9.28 37.59 15.09
CA GLY A 210 -8.76 37.72 16.45
C GLY A 210 -9.61 36.95 17.45
N GLY A 211 -9.72 35.63 17.28
CA GLY A 211 -10.36 34.73 18.23
C GLY A 211 -9.73 34.81 19.62
N GLU A 212 -10.43 34.37 20.67
CA GLU A 212 -9.78 34.27 21.98
C GLU A 212 -8.79 33.09 21.97
N ASP A 213 -7.68 33.25 22.68
CA ASP A 213 -6.59 32.27 22.71
C ASP A 213 -7.08 30.86 23.09
N ASP A 214 -8.07 30.76 23.98
CA ASP A 214 -8.63 29.49 24.43
C ASP A 214 -9.34 28.72 23.31
N GLU A 215 -10.10 29.40 22.44
CA GLU A 215 -10.78 28.74 21.33
C GLU A 215 -9.79 28.33 20.24
N GLU A 216 -8.82 29.19 19.94
CA GLU A 216 -7.76 28.87 18.98
C GLU A 216 -6.93 27.68 19.45
N MET A 217 -6.53 27.66 20.72
CA MET A 217 -5.76 26.58 21.31
C MET A 217 -6.52 25.26 21.30
N GLY A 218 -7.83 25.27 21.63
CA GLY A 218 -8.68 24.09 21.56
C GLY A 218 -8.79 23.52 20.14
N VAL A 219 -9.08 24.38 19.16
CA VAL A 219 -9.17 24.00 17.74
C VAL A 219 -7.83 23.48 17.22
N GLU A 220 -6.73 24.14 17.57
CA GLU A 220 -5.38 23.69 17.19
C GLU A 220 -5.05 22.33 17.80
N LYS A 221 -5.37 22.12 19.08
CA LYS A 221 -5.16 20.83 19.76
C LYS A 221 -5.96 19.72 19.08
N ALA A 222 -7.26 19.93 18.81
CA ALA A 222 -8.09 18.99 18.09
C ALA A 222 -7.52 18.66 16.70
N HIS A 223 -7.04 19.67 15.96
CA HIS A 223 -6.38 19.47 14.68
C HIS A 223 -5.16 18.56 14.80
N LYS A 224 -4.29 18.78 15.79
CA LYS A 224 -3.08 17.97 16.02
C LYS A 224 -3.42 16.50 16.32
N HIS A 225 -4.45 16.22 17.11
CA HIS A 225 -4.90 14.85 17.37
C HIS A 225 -5.41 14.15 16.10
N ILE A 226 -6.18 14.84 15.25
CA ILE A 226 -6.64 14.30 13.96
C ILE A 226 -5.45 13.98 13.06
N VAL A 227 -4.45 14.88 13.00
CA VAL A 227 -3.23 14.68 12.21
C VAL A 227 -2.47 13.46 12.71
N ASN A 228 -2.25 13.32 14.02
CA ASN A 228 -1.57 12.14 14.59
C ASN A 228 -2.28 10.83 14.23
N ALA A 229 -3.60 10.77 14.40
CA ALA A 229 -4.38 9.59 14.02
C ALA A 229 -4.22 9.28 12.53
N MET A 230 -4.28 10.28 11.66
CA MET A 230 -4.07 10.11 10.22
C MET A 230 -2.67 9.57 9.88
N TRP A 231 -1.63 10.03 10.58
CA TRP A 231 -0.25 9.55 10.40
C TRP A 231 -0.08 8.10 10.81
N LEU A 232 -0.66 7.70 11.95
CA LEU A 232 -0.68 6.31 12.37
C LEU A 232 -1.35 5.44 11.32
N PHE A 233 -2.55 5.81 10.85
CA PHE A 233 -3.27 5.08 9.80
C PHE A 233 -2.48 4.97 8.49
N ARG A 234 -1.78 6.03 8.08
CA ARG A 234 -0.92 6.01 6.90
C ARG A 234 0.23 5.00 7.04
N ARG A 235 0.68 4.75 8.27
CA ARG A 235 1.71 3.75 8.61
C ARG A 235 1.13 2.40 9.04
N ARG A 236 -0.18 2.17 8.87
CA ARG A 236 -0.87 0.96 9.33
C ARG A 236 -0.14 -0.32 8.93
N GLU A 237 0.20 -0.47 7.66
CA GLU A 237 0.88 -1.68 7.16
C GLU A 237 2.22 -1.92 7.87
N SER A 238 3.01 -0.87 8.07
CA SER A 238 4.28 -0.95 8.80
C SER A 238 4.08 -1.33 10.27
N ILE A 239 3.04 -0.79 10.91
CA ILE A 239 2.70 -1.10 12.31
C ILE A 239 2.21 -2.54 12.42
N LEU A 240 1.37 -2.99 11.50
CA LEU A 240 0.87 -4.37 11.48
C LEU A 240 1.97 -5.38 11.16
N LEU A 241 2.90 -5.04 10.27
CA LEU A 241 4.07 -5.86 9.97
C LEU A 241 5.02 -5.94 11.16
N ASP A 242 5.18 -4.87 11.93
CA ASP A 242 5.99 -4.88 13.15
C ASP A 242 5.36 -5.76 14.27
N VAL A 243 4.02 -5.82 14.33
CA VAL A 243 3.29 -6.59 15.35
C VAL A 243 3.09 -8.06 14.96
N TYR A 244 2.73 -8.33 13.70
CA TYR A 244 2.37 -9.68 13.21
C TYR A 244 3.40 -10.28 12.26
N GLY A 245 4.34 -9.48 11.76
CA GLY A 245 5.38 -10.00 10.88
C GLY A 245 6.25 -11.01 11.62
N PRO A 246 6.89 -11.95 10.88
CA PRO A 246 7.95 -12.75 11.48
C PRO A 246 8.97 -11.79 12.09
N PRO A 247 9.52 -12.09 13.28
CA PRO A 247 10.52 -11.23 13.89
C PRO A 247 11.59 -10.98 12.84
N LEU A 248 11.69 -9.73 12.37
CA LEU A 248 12.77 -9.30 11.51
C LEU A 248 14.02 -9.65 12.30
N MET A 249 14.75 -10.66 11.83
CA MET A 249 16.12 -10.87 12.25
C MET A 249 16.77 -9.52 12.01
N ILE A 250 17.03 -8.78 13.09
CA ILE A 250 17.78 -7.53 13.02
C ILE A 250 19.19 -7.98 12.67
N GLU A 251 19.40 -8.19 11.38
CA GLU A 251 20.72 -8.29 10.79
C GLU A 251 21.22 -6.85 10.75
N THR A 252 21.84 -6.48 11.87
CA THR A 252 22.64 -5.28 11.99
C THR A 252 23.61 -5.23 10.82
N ASP A 253 23.58 -4.11 10.09
CA ASP A 253 24.57 -3.71 9.09
C ASP A 253 24.79 -4.67 7.92
N HIS A 254 24.01 -4.51 6.85
CA HIS A 254 24.55 -4.29 5.50
C HIS A 254 23.44 -4.04 4.45
N TYR A 255 23.46 -2.81 3.90
CA TYR A 255 23.30 -2.50 2.47
C TYR A 255 22.20 -3.22 1.64
N TYR A 256 21.12 -2.50 1.31
CA TYR A 256 20.12 -2.76 0.25
C TYR A 256 19.85 -4.23 -0.13
N ASN A 257 19.24 -4.98 0.79
CA ASN A 257 18.63 -6.26 0.46
C ASN A 257 17.14 -6.03 0.16
N TYR A 258 16.80 -5.79 -1.10
CA TYR A 258 15.40 -5.82 -1.56
C TYR A 258 14.78 -7.18 -1.21
N PRO A 259 13.48 -7.24 -0.87
CA PRO A 259 12.82 -8.49 -0.47
C PRO A 259 13.05 -9.57 -1.51
N VAL A 260 13.28 -10.81 -1.05
CA VAL A 260 13.62 -11.97 -1.88
C VAL A 260 12.66 -12.13 -3.06
N GLU A 261 11.39 -11.75 -2.87
CA GLU A 261 10.36 -11.71 -3.91
C GLU A 261 10.68 -10.77 -5.07
N TYR A 262 11.24 -9.58 -4.80
CA TYR A 262 11.62 -8.62 -5.84
C TYR A 262 12.87 -9.08 -6.60
N ARG A 263 13.84 -9.68 -5.90
CA ARG A 263 15.01 -10.29 -6.55
C ARG A 263 14.61 -11.45 -7.45
N PHE A 264 13.67 -12.28 -7.00
CA PHE A 264 13.12 -13.38 -7.79
C PHE A 264 12.37 -12.85 -9.02
N LEU A 265 11.53 -11.81 -8.85
CA LEU A 265 10.82 -11.18 -9.96
C LEU A 265 11.78 -10.62 -11.01
N VAL A 266 12.75 -9.80 -10.58
CA VAL A 266 13.74 -9.18 -11.48
C VAL A 266 14.56 -10.26 -12.20
N CYS A 267 14.91 -11.35 -11.52
CA CYS A 267 15.62 -12.47 -12.13
C CYS A 267 14.76 -13.18 -13.19
N MET A 268 13.50 -13.47 -12.88
CA MET A 268 12.55 -14.08 -13.82
C MET A 268 12.31 -13.21 -15.05
N TYR A 269 12.11 -11.90 -14.87
CA TYR A 269 11.97 -10.96 -15.98
C TYR A 269 13.24 -10.92 -16.84
N SER A 270 14.42 -10.84 -16.22
CA SER A 270 15.70 -10.79 -16.93
C SER A 270 15.97 -12.06 -17.74
N LEU A 271 15.69 -13.24 -17.16
CA LEU A 271 15.80 -14.52 -17.86
C LEU A 271 14.79 -14.64 -19.00
N GLY A 272 13.57 -14.14 -18.80
CA GLY A 272 12.55 -14.08 -19.86
C GLY A 272 13.00 -13.24 -21.06
N TYR A 273 13.56 -12.05 -20.83
CA TYR A 273 14.08 -11.20 -21.91
C TYR A 273 15.27 -11.83 -22.64
N LEU A 274 16.19 -12.48 -21.92
CA LEU A 274 17.30 -13.21 -22.54
C LEU A 274 16.80 -14.35 -23.42
N PHE A 275 15.80 -15.10 -22.96
CA PHE A 275 15.19 -16.17 -23.74
C PHE A 275 14.53 -15.66 -25.03
N ILE A 276 13.78 -14.56 -24.95
CA ILE A 276 13.17 -13.92 -26.12
C ILE A 276 14.25 -13.46 -27.12
N GLY A 277 15.33 -12.84 -26.64
CA GLY A 277 16.45 -12.42 -27.49
C GLY A 277 17.13 -13.59 -28.20
N LEU A 278 17.35 -14.71 -27.50
CA LEU A 278 17.91 -15.92 -28.10
C LEU A 278 17.00 -16.52 -29.17
N LEU A 279 15.69 -16.57 -28.92
CA LEU A 279 14.70 -17.00 -29.92
C LEU A 279 14.73 -16.12 -31.17
N TYR A 280 14.78 -14.80 -30.98
CA TYR A 280 14.86 -13.85 -32.08
C TYR A 280 16.11 -14.08 -32.95
N CYS A 281 17.29 -14.20 -32.33
CA CYS A 281 18.53 -14.49 -33.06
C CYS A 281 18.51 -15.84 -33.78
N ALA A 282 17.90 -16.86 -33.18
CA ALA A 282 17.77 -18.18 -33.79
C ALA A 282 16.87 -18.16 -35.03
N ILE A 283 15.73 -17.44 -34.96
CA ILE A 283 14.82 -17.24 -36.10
C ILE A 283 15.52 -16.45 -37.19
N TRP A 284 16.20 -15.35 -36.86
CA TRP A 284 16.91 -14.52 -37.82
C TRP A 284 17.99 -15.31 -38.58
N ARG A 285 18.77 -16.14 -37.90
CA ARG A 285 19.82 -16.99 -38.52
C ARG A 285 19.28 -18.21 -39.28
N SER A 286 17.97 -18.45 -39.24
CA SER A 286 17.32 -19.54 -39.96
C SER A 286 16.74 -19.13 -41.31
N LYS A 287 16.58 -17.83 -41.54
CA LYS A 287 16.33 -17.23 -42.85
C LYS A 287 17.65 -17.02 -43.58
#